data_AF-A0A2D5ANU8-F1
#
_entry.id   AF-A0A2D5ANU8-F1
#
_cell.length_a   1.000
_cell.length_b   1.000
_cell.length_c   1.000
_cell.angle_alpha   90.00
_cell.angle_beta   90.00
_cell.angle_gamma   90.00
#
_symmetry.space_group_name_H-M   'P 1'
#
loop_
_entity.id
_entity.type
_entity.pdbx_description
1 polymer ?
#
loop_
_entity_poly.entity_id
_entity_poly.type
_entity_poly.pdbx_seq_one_letter_code
_entity_poly.pdbx_strand_id
1 'polypeptide(L)' 'MLRLATYEILFADHIPGQAAINEAIEVAKRLGSEDSPSFINGILDRILQAHLQN' A
#
# COMPACT_ATOMS: atom_id res chain seq x y z
N MET A 1 -3.71 1.19 -7.96
CA MET A 1 -3.25 0.50 -6.73
C MET A 1 -3.38 1.34 -5.47
N LEU A 2 -2.79 2.55 -5.39
CA LEU A 2 -2.83 3.37 -4.16
C LEU A 2 -4.21 3.44 -3.48
N ARG A 3 -5.28 3.79 -4.21
CA ARG A 3 -6.64 3.89 -3.64
C ARG A 3 -7.13 2.58 -2.98
N LEU A 4 -6.89 1.44 -3.61
CA LEU A 4 -7.34 0.14 -3.10
C LEU A 4 -6.54 -0.24 -1.84
N ALA A 5 -5.21 -0.18 -1.92
CA ALA A 5 -4.36 -0.51 -0.78
C ALA A 5 -4.59 0.45 0.40
N THR A 6 -4.82 1.74 0.15
CA THR A 6 -5.21 2.70 1.19
C THR A 6 -6.56 2.34 1.81
N TYR A 7 -7.54 1.92 1.01
CA TYR A 7 -8.83 1.47 1.54
C TYR A 7 -8.64 0.24 2.45
N GLU A 8 -7.86 -0.74 2.02
CA GLU A 8 -7.58 -1.95 2.80
C GLU A 8 -6.87 -1.61 4.12
N ILE A 9 -5.86 -0.74 4.07
CA ILE A 9 -5.13 -0.27 5.26
C ILE A 9 -6.04 0.43 6.27
N LEU A 10 -7.01 1.23 5.81
CA LEU A 10 -7.79 2.10 6.68
C LEU A 10 -9.12 1.50 7.17
N PHE A 11 -9.67 0.54 6.43
CA PHE A 11 -11.05 0.09 6.64
C PHE A 11 -11.24 -1.43 6.58
N ALA A 12 -10.23 -2.21 6.18
CA ALA A 12 -10.33 -3.66 6.06
C ALA A 12 -9.55 -4.36 7.17
N ASP A 13 -10.08 -4.36 8.40
CA ASP A 13 -9.41 -4.90 9.61
C ASP A 13 -8.99 -6.39 9.51
N HIS A 14 -9.57 -7.13 8.57
CA HIS A 14 -9.23 -8.53 8.30
C HIS A 14 -8.00 -8.70 7.39
N ILE A 15 -7.49 -7.61 6.81
CA ILE A 15 -6.33 -7.58 5.91
C ILE A 15 -5.19 -6.87 6.65
N PRO A 16 -4.06 -7.55 6.92
CA PRO A 16 -2.89 -6.89 7.47
C PRO A 16 -2.41 -5.78 6.53
N GLY A 17 -2.23 -4.56 7.03
CA GLY A 17 -1.81 -3.42 6.19
C GLY A 17 -0.52 -3.67 5.40
N GLN A 18 0.44 -4.41 5.97
CA GLN A 18 1.67 -4.80 5.27
C GLN A 18 1.41 -5.74 4.07
N ALA A 19 0.38 -6.59 4.14
CA ALA A 19 0.00 -7.46 3.03
C ALA A 19 -0.56 -6.63 1.86
N ALA A 20 -1.44 -5.66 2.15
CA ALA A 20 -1.98 -4.73 1.15
C ALA A 20 -0.85 -3.92 0.45
N ILE A 21 0.18 -3.51 1.21
CA ILE A 21 1.37 -2.84 0.65
C ILE A 21 2.12 -3.76 -0.31
N ASN A 22 2.41 -4.99 0.12
CA ASN A 22 3.16 -5.96 -0.70
C ASN A 22 2.43 -6.30 -2.00
N GLU A 23 1.11 -6.49 -1.95
CA GLU A 23 0.30 -6.74 -3.15
C GLU A 23 0.29 -5.53 -4.10
N ALA A 24 0.18 -4.31 -3.56
CA ALA A 24 0.25 -3.09 -4.35
C ALA A 24 1.59 -2.94 -5.09
N ILE A 25 2.70 -3.32 -4.44
CA ILE A 25 4.05 -3.32 -5.02
C ILE A 25 4.17 -4.37 -6.13
N GLU A 26 3.67 -5.59 -5.92
CA GLU A 26 3.73 -6.65 -6.94
C GLU A 26 2.92 -6.29 -8.19
N VAL A 27 1.76 -5.66 -8.02
CA VAL A 27 0.99 -5.14 -9.16
C VAL A 27 1.73 -3.99 -9.86
N ALA A 28 2.37 -3.09 -9.10
CA ALA A 28 3.15 -1.99 -9.66
C ALA A 28 4.34 -2.47 -10.49
N LYS A 29 5.02 -3.54 -10.08
CA LYS A 29 6.11 -4.17 -10.87
C LYS A 29 5.62 -4.72 -12.20
N ARG A 30 4.37 -5.16 -12.27
CA ARG A 30 3.79 -5.77 -13.48
C ARG A 30 3.18 -4.76 -14.44
N LEU A 31 2.59 -3.69 -13.92
CA LEU A 31 1.73 -2.78 -14.69
C LEU A 31 2.20 -1.31 -14.68
N GLY A 32 3.18 -0.96 -13.85
CA GLY A 32 3.69 0.40 -13.69
C GLY A 32 4.99 0.66 -14.45
N SER A 33 5.55 1.86 -14.23
CA SER A 33 6.92 2.21 -14.63
C SER A 33 7.95 1.67 -13.64
N GLU A 34 9.25 1.72 -13.99
CA GLU A 34 10.35 1.25 -13.13
C GLU A 34 10.33 1.86 -11.72
N ASP A 35 9.93 3.14 -11.59
CA ASP A 35 9.87 3.85 -10.31
C ASP A 35 8.58 3.59 -9.51
N SER A 36 7.58 2.96 -10.12
CA SER A 36 6.26 2.76 -9.48
C SER A 36 6.31 1.94 -8.19
N PRO A 37 7.07 0.83 -8.08
CA PRO A 37 7.13 0.03 -6.85
C PRO A 37 7.64 0.80 -5.63
N SER A 38 8.74 1.54 -5.77
CA SER A 38 9.35 2.30 -4.67
C SER A 38 8.49 3.49 -4.26
N PHE A 39 7.89 4.19 -5.24
CA PHE A 39 6.95 5.27 -5.01
C PHE A 39 5.71 4.82 -4.22
N ILE A 40 5.11 3.69 -4.63
CA ILE A 40 3.93 3.13 -3.96
C ILE A 40 4.28 2.67 -2.53
N ASN A 41 5.42 1.97 -2.35
CA ASN A 41 5.88 1.56 -1.03
C ASN A 41 5.99 2.75 -0.07
N GLY A 42 6.69 3.82 -0.49
CA GLY A 42 6.90 4.99 0.36
C GLY A 42 5.61 5.70 0.78
N ILE A 43 4.62 5.81 -0.12
CA ILE A 43 3.33 6.43 0.20
C ILE A 43 2.53 5.55 1.17
N LEU A 44 2.40 4.26 0.88
CA LEU A 44 1.55 3.38 1.68
C LEU A 44 2.16 3.10 3.06
N ASP A 45 3.49 3.00 3.18
CA ASP A 45 4.18 2.93 4.49
C ASP A 45 3.83 4.14 5.36
N ARG A 46 3.83 5.35 4.78
CA ARG A 46 3.50 6.57 5.52
C ARG A 46 2.04 6.59 5.97
N ILE A 47 1.13 6.10 5.13
CA ILE A 47 -0.30 5.99 5.47
C ILE A 47 -0.50 4.97 6.61
N LEU A 48 0.11 3.79 6.51
CA LEU A 48 0.01 2.76 7.55
C LEU A 48 0.56 3.26 8.90
N GLN A 49 1.73 3.91 8.89
CA GLN A 49 2.31 4.51 10.10
C GLN A 49 1.40 5.56 10.71
N ALA A 50 0.78 6.42 9.90
CA ALA A 50 -0.17 7.41 10.38
C ALA A 50 -1.44 6.75 10.95
N HIS A 51 -1.93 5.68 10.32
CA HIS A 51 -3.12 4.96 10.79
C HIS A 51 -2.89 4.30 12.15
N LEU A 52 -1.75 3.61 12.34
CA LEU A 52 -1.38 2.95 13.60
C LEU A 52 -1.14 3.91 14.77
N GLN A 53 -0.99 5.21 14.51
CA GLN A 53 -0.81 6.25 15.53
C GLN A 53 -2.13 6.91 15.98
N ASN A 54 -3.27 6.57 15.36
CA ASN A 54 -4.60 7.02 15.77
C ASN A 54 -5.27 5.97 16.67
#